data_AF-A0A6G0RES7-F1
#
_entry.id   AF-A0A6G0RES7-F1
#
_cell.length_a   1.000
_cell.length_b   1.000
_cell.length_c   1.000
_cell.angle_alpha   90.00
_cell.angle_beta   90.00
_cell.angle_gamma   90.00
#
_symmetry.space_group_name_H-M   'P 1'
#
loop_
_entity.id
_entity.type
_entity.pdbx_description
1 polymer ?
#
loop_
_entity_poly.entity_id
_entity_poly.type
_entity_poly.pdbx_seq_one_letter_code
_entity_poly.pdbx_strand_id
1 'polypeptide(L)'
;MEPVVSALLWSLEGSVSLVATGWAFALAHWQWWLVFTVFATVWTVTAPLRGLVGRLLLSTGSFVYRWTEITKVCLHRYRKYVRKPEMLERPWYSRWHKSVEALIGTPMVVLVARKEHLDGLGRLLYKWLDAQDAWSCVFQPDTLEAA
;
A
#
# COMPACT_ATOMS: atom_id res chain seq x y z
N MET A 1 37.97 49.15 46.80
CA MET A 1 37.77 49.02 45.34
C MET A 1 38.44 47.77 44.79
N GLU A 2 39.63 47.42 45.28
CA GLU A 2 40.37 46.18 44.95
C GLU A 2 39.56 44.87 44.83
N PRO A 3 38.72 44.45 45.80
CA PRO A 3 38.08 43.12 45.72
C PRO A 3 37.00 43.02 44.64
N VAL A 4 36.35 44.14 44.31
CA VAL A 4 35.31 44.22 43.27
C VAL A 4 35.93 44.12 41.88
N VAL A 5 37.09 44.76 41.69
CA VAL A 5 37.85 44.69 40.43
C VAL A 5 38.34 43.27 40.16
N SER A 6 38.85 42.58 41.18
CA SER A 6 39.27 41.18 41.06
C SER A 6 38.10 40.26 40.70
N ALA A 7 36.96 40.38 41.38
CA ALA A 7 35.78 39.56 41.09
C ALA A 7 35.25 39.76 39.67
N LEU A 8 35.25 41.01 39.18
CA LEU A 8 34.89 41.32 37.79
C LEU A 8 35.88 40.70 36.79
N LEU A 9 37.18 40.73 37.08
CA LEU A 9 38.21 40.14 36.21
C LEU A 9 38.04 38.63 36.06
N TRP A 10 37.84 37.92 37.17
CA TRP A 10 37.59 36.47 37.17
C TRP A 10 36.31 36.09 36.43
N SER A 11 35.25 36.89 36.59
CA SER A 11 33.99 36.69 35.86
C SER A 11 34.17 36.93 34.35
N LEU A 12 34.96 37.93 33.97
CA LEU A 12 35.25 38.26 32.58
C LEU A 12 36.10 37.18 31.91
N GLU A 13 37.15 36.70 32.59
CA GLU A 13 38.02 35.61 32.11
C GLU A 13 37.25 34.30 31.96
N GLY A 14 36.39 33.97 32.95
CA GLY A 14 35.50 32.81 32.86
C GLY A 14 34.54 32.90 31.68
N SER A 15 33.96 34.08 31.43
CA SER A 15 33.05 34.32 30.31
C SER A 15 33.75 34.21 28.96
N VAL A 16 34.95 34.78 28.83
CA VAL A 16 35.76 34.71 27.59
C VAL A 16 36.20 33.26 27.32
N SER A 17 36.58 32.51 28.36
CA SER A 17 36.96 31.10 28.23
C SER A 17 35.80 30.20 27.80
N LEU A 18 34.59 30.42 28.36
CA LEU A 18 33.38 29.73 27.94
C LEU A 18 33.00 30.03 26.48
N VAL A 19 33.14 31.28 26.05
CA VAL A 19 32.88 31.67 24.66
C VAL A 19 33.93 31.07 23.71
N ALA A 20 35.20 31.07 24.10
CA ALA A 20 36.29 30.52 23.27
C ALA A 20 36.18 29.00 23.12
N THR A 21 35.85 28.28 24.20
CA THR A 21 35.62 26.83 24.17
C THR A 21 34.37 26.48 23.36
N GLY A 22 33.30 27.27 23.49
CA GLY A 22 32.11 27.16 22.65
C GLY A 22 32.42 27.35 21.16
N TRP A 23 33.23 28.35 20.81
CA TRP A 23 33.65 28.60 19.42
C TRP A 23 34.59 27.51 18.87
N ALA A 24 35.53 27.03 19.68
CA ALA A 24 36.43 25.94 19.29
C ALA A 24 35.63 24.65 19.02
N PHE A 25 34.63 24.34 19.85
CA PHE A 25 33.73 23.21 19.65
C PHE A 25 32.88 23.38 18.38
N ALA A 26 32.33 24.58 18.15
CA ALA A 26 31.56 24.87 16.95
C ALA A 26 32.39 24.71 15.66
N LEU A 27 33.65 25.16 15.67
CA LEU A 27 34.58 25.00 14.55
C LEU A 27 35.00 23.54 14.36
N ALA A 28 35.28 22.82 15.46
CA ALA A 28 35.63 21.40 15.41
C ALA A 28 34.50 20.52 14.84
N HIS A 29 33.24 20.90 15.07
CA HIS A 29 32.06 20.15 14.63
C HIS A 29 31.26 20.84 13.52
N TRP A 30 31.85 21.82 12.81
CA TRP A 30 31.14 22.63 11.81
C TRP A 30 30.52 21.79 10.68
N GLN A 31 31.18 20.69 10.28
CA GLN A 31 30.70 19.76 9.27
C GLN A 31 29.40 19.07 9.70
N TRP A 32 29.27 18.70 10.98
CA TRP A 32 28.05 18.11 11.51
C TRP A 32 26.91 19.11 11.50
N TRP A 33 27.16 20.38 11.85
CA TRP A 33 26.18 21.45 11.74
C TRP A 33 25.69 21.65 10.30
N LEU A 34 26.58 21.58 9.32
CA LEU A 34 26.20 21.60 7.91
C LEU A 34 25.31 20.39 7.54
N VAL A 35 25.68 19.19 7.96
CA VAL A 35 24.87 17.99 7.69
C VAL A 35 23.49 18.12 8.32
N PHE A 36 23.39 18.59 9.57
CA PHE A 36 22.11 18.80 10.24
C PHE A 36 21.24 19.85 9.55
N THR A 37 21.82 20.98 9.12
CA THR A 37 21.07 22.05 8.43
C THR A 37 20.61 21.62 7.03
N VAL A 38 21.46 20.92 6.27
CA VAL A 38 21.08 20.32 4.98
C VAL A 38 20.00 19.27 5.18
N PHE A 39 20.14 18.38 6.16
CA PHE A 39 19.11 17.38 6.45
C PHE A 39 17.79 18.03 6.87
N ALA A 40 17.82 19.05 7.74
CA ALA A 40 16.64 19.77 8.18
C ALA A 40 15.94 20.50 7.02
N THR A 41 16.69 21.16 6.14
CA THR A 41 16.14 21.85 4.95
C THR A 41 15.56 20.86 3.95
N VAL A 42 16.27 19.76 3.65
CA VAL A 42 15.72 18.69 2.80
C VAL A 42 14.47 18.09 3.44
N TRP A 43 14.47 17.88 4.75
CA TRP A 43 13.33 17.33 5.50
C TRP A 43 12.10 18.23 5.44
N THR A 44 12.25 19.55 5.59
CA THR A 44 11.13 20.50 5.50
C THR A 44 10.61 20.64 4.07
N VAL A 45 11.51 20.71 3.07
CA VAL A 45 11.12 20.77 1.64
C VAL A 45 10.38 19.50 1.21
N THR A 46 10.74 18.34 1.77
CA THR A 46 10.08 17.07 1.50
C THR A 46 8.81 16.83 2.35
N ALA A 47 8.46 17.71 3.29
CA ALA A 47 7.23 17.61 4.07
C ALA A 47 5.93 17.53 3.22
N PRO A 48 5.70 18.39 2.21
CA PRO A 48 4.52 18.28 1.33
C PRO A 48 4.52 16.97 0.54
N LEU A 49 5.69 16.50 0.09
CA LEU A 49 5.86 15.22 -0.60
C LEU A 49 5.54 14.04 0.32
N ARG A 50 6.01 14.03 1.57
CA ARG A 50 5.68 12.97 2.54
C ARG A 50 4.19 12.90 2.82
N GLY A 51 3.51 14.04 2.93
CA GLY A 51 2.06 14.09 3.09
C GLY A 51 1.32 13.52 1.89
N LEU A 52 1.77 13.84 0.67
CA LEU A 52 1.17 13.32 -0.57
C LEU A 52 1.43 11.82 -0.74
N VAL A 53 2.67 11.37 -0.50
CA VAL A 53 3.05 9.93 -0.51
C VAL A 53 2.26 9.17 0.56
N GLY A 54 2.13 9.70 1.78
CA GLY A 54 1.34 9.07 2.83
C GLY A 54 -0.13 8.92 2.46
N ARG A 55 -0.75 9.97 1.87
CA ARG A 55 -2.13 9.90 1.37
C ARG A 55 -2.29 8.90 0.23
N LEU A 56 -1.34 8.86 -0.71
CA LEU A 56 -1.33 7.88 -1.78
C LEU A 56 -1.22 6.46 -1.22
N LEU A 57 -0.28 6.20 -0.31
CA LEU A 57 -0.11 4.89 0.33
C LEU A 57 -1.35 4.46 1.11
N LEU A 58 -2.02 5.37 1.82
CA LEU A 58 -3.27 5.07 2.52
C LEU A 58 -4.43 4.80 1.56
N SER A 59 -4.52 5.58 0.47
CA SER A 59 -5.54 5.37 -0.57
C SER A 59 -5.30 4.04 -1.31
N THR A 60 -4.08 3.75 -1.73
CA THR A 60 -3.70 2.48 -2.35
C THR A 60 -3.86 1.32 -1.37
N GLY A 61 -3.49 1.49 -0.10
CA GLY A 61 -3.64 0.48 0.94
C GLY A 61 -5.11 0.15 1.22
N SER A 62 -5.96 1.16 1.35
CA SER A 62 -7.41 0.96 1.54
C SER A 62 -8.06 0.33 0.30
N PHE A 63 -7.60 0.69 -0.89
CA PHE A 63 -7.99 0.05 -2.14
C PHE A 63 -7.61 -1.43 -2.16
N VAL A 64 -6.32 -1.76 -1.96
CA VAL A 64 -5.85 -3.15 -1.92
C VAL A 64 -6.58 -3.95 -0.85
N TYR A 65 -6.75 -3.39 0.35
CA TYR A 65 -7.48 -4.05 1.44
C TYR A 65 -8.92 -4.40 1.03
N ARG A 66 -9.66 -3.44 0.46
CA ARG A 66 -11.03 -3.66 -0.03
C ARG A 66 -11.09 -4.77 -1.09
N TRP A 67 -10.14 -4.79 -2.02
CA TRP A 67 -10.05 -5.83 -3.05
C TRP A 67 -9.65 -7.19 -2.49
N THR A 68 -8.79 -7.24 -1.47
CA THR A 68 -8.44 -8.51 -0.81
C THR A 68 -9.64 -9.12 -0.10
N GLU A 69 -10.51 -8.32 0.53
CA GLU A 69 -11.73 -8.81 1.17
C GLU A 69 -12.71 -9.40 0.14
N ILE A 70 -12.91 -8.73 -0.99
CA ILE A 70 -13.72 -9.27 -2.10
C ILE A 70 -13.13 -10.58 -2.60
N THR A 71 -11.81 -10.62 -2.83
CA THR A 71 -11.10 -11.82 -3.30
C THR A 71 -11.22 -12.97 -2.32
N LYS A 72 -11.08 -12.73 -1.02
CA LYS A 72 -11.25 -13.75 0.03
C LYS A 72 -12.66 -14.34 0.03
N VAL A 73 -13.69 -13.49 -0.07
CA VAL A 73 -15.09 -13.96 -0.13
C VAL A 73 -15.32 -14.81 -1.38
N CYS A 74 -14.80 -14.38 -2.53
CA CYS A 74 -14.88 -15.15 -3.78
C CYS A 74 -14.16 -16.50 -3.65
N LEU A 75 -12.93 -16.50 -3.13
CA LEU A 75 -12.13 -17.70 -2.92
C LEU A 75 -12.80 -18.67 -1.94
N HIS A 76 -13.42 -18.15 -0.87
CA HIS A 76 -14.13 -18.96 0.10
C HIS A 76 -15.34 -19.66 -0.54
N ARG A 77 -16.15 -18.92 -1.30
CA ARG A 77 -17.28 -19.50 -2.06
C ARG A 77 -16.82 -20.51 -3.09
N TYR A 78 -15.75 -20.20 -3.82
CA TYR A 78 -15.15 -21.11 -4.80
C TYR A 78 -14.66 -22.40 -4.16
N ARG A 79 -13.88 -22.32 -3.07
CA ARG A 79 -13.41 -23.50 -2.33
C ARG A 79 -14.57 -24.34 -1.80
N LYS A 80 -15.63 -23.69 -1.32
CA LYS A 80 -16.85 -24.39 -0.87
C LYS A 80 -17.56 -25.09 -2.03
N TYR A 81 -17.62 -24.47 -3.21
CA TYR A 81 -18.23 -25.04 -4.41
C TYR A 81 -17.44 -26.24 -4.95
N VAL A 82 -16.12 -26.11 -5.09
CA VAL A 82 -15.24 -27.19 -5.59
C VAL A 82 -15.21 -28.40 -4.66
N ARG A 83 -15.38 -28.20 -3.34
CA ARG A 83 -15.44 -29.28 -2.35
C ARG A 83 -16.76 -30.04 -2.32
N LYS A 84 -17.78 -29.66 -3.10
CA LYS A 84 -19.06 -30.39 -3.11
C LYS A 84 -18.88 -31.80 -3.70
N PRO A 85 -19.55 -32.82 -3.13
CA PRO A 85 -19.46 -34.20 -3.64
C PRO A 85 -19.94 -34.30 -5.09
N GLU A 86 -20.97 -33.52 -5.46
CA GLU A 86 -21.49 -33.39 -6.84
C GLU A 86 -20.44 -32.95 -7.88
N MET A 87 -19.39 -32.22 -7.43
CA MET A 87 -18.28 -31.82 -8.30
C MET A 87 -17.22 -32.90 -8.40
N LEU A 88 -17.02 -33.68 -7.33
CA LEU A 88 -16.05 -34.77 -7.27
C LEU A 88 -16.47 -36.01 -8.06
N GLU A 89 -17.76 -36.21 -8.29
CA GLU A 89 -18.27 -37.33 -9.09
C GLU A 89 -18.18 -37.06 -10.60
N ARG A 90 -18.05 -35.80 -11.01
CA ARG A 90 -17.95 -35.42 -12.43
C ARG A 90 -16.57 -35.74 -13.03
N PRO A 91 -16.51 -36.10 -14.33
CA PRO A 91 -15.24 -36.30 -15.03
C PRO A 91 -14.40 -35.02 -15.01
N TRP A 92 -13.07 -35.19 -14.95
CA TRP A 92 -12.10 -34.12 -14.65
C TRP A 92 -12.28 -32.87 -15.53
N TYR A 93 -12.56 -33.05 -16.83
CA TYR A 93 -12.71 -31.96 -17.79
C TYR A 93 -13.98 -31.13 -17.52
N SER A 94 -15.12 -31.80 -17.29
CA SER A 94 -16.38 -31.13 -16.95
C SER A 94 -16.31 -30.44 -15.57
N ARG A 95 -15.56 -31.01 -14.63
CA ARG A 95 -15.31 -30.41 -13.31
C ARG A 95 -14.45 -29.16 -13.45
N TRP A 96 -13.41 -29.22 -14.26
CA TRP A 96 -12.54 -28.08 -14.54
C TRP A 96 -13.33 -26.94 -15.18
N HIS A 97 -14.10 -27.22 -16.23
CA HIS A 97 -14.93 -26.22 -16.92
C HIS A 97 -15.92 -25.54 -15.97
N LYS A 98 -16.71 -26.32 -15.22
CA LYS A 98 -17.67 -25.75 -14.23
C LYS A 98 -16.98 -25.00 -13.09
N SER A 99 -15.76 -25.38 -12.74
CA SER A 99 -14.98 -24.65 -11.74
C SER A 99 -14.50 -23.31 -12.28
N VAL A 100 -14.04 -23.25 -13.54
CA VAL A 100 -13.63 -22.01 -14.20
C VAL A 100 -14.83 -21.06 -14.38
N GLU A 101 -15.98 -21.59 -14.78
CA GLU A 101 -17.24 -20.84 -14.90
C GLU A 101 -17.65 -20.25 -13.54
N ALA A 102 -17.59 -21.06 -12.47
CA ALA A 102 -17.84 -20.58 -11.11
C ALA A 102 -16.80 -19.54 -10.64
N LEU A 103 -15.54 -19.65 -11.08
CA LEU A 103 -14.47 -18.72 -10.73
C LEU A 103 -14.68 -17.34 -11.36
N ILE A 104 -15.28 -17.27 -12.56
CA ILE A 104 -15.57 -16.02 -13.27
C ILE A 104 -16.92 -15.42 -12.80
N GLY A 105 -17.95 -16.26 -12.62
CA GLY A 105 -19.28 -15.80 -12.20
C GLY A 105 -19.35 -15.34 -10.73
N THR A 106 -18.60 -15.97 -9.83
CA THR A 106 -18.61 -15.59 -8.40
C THR A 106 -18.18 -14.13 -8.14
N PRO A 107 -17.05 -13.63 -8.70
CA PRO A 107 -16.66 -12.24 -8.52
C PRO A 107 -17.62 -11.26 -9.19
N MET A 108 -18.25 -11.60 -10.34
CA MET A 108 -19.29 -10.75 -10.94
C MET A 108 -20.45 -10.53 -9.98
N VAL A 109 -20.99 -11.59 -9.36
CA VAL A 109 -22.10 -11.47 -8.42
C VAL A 109 -21.71 -10.66 -7.18
N VAL A 110 -20.48 -10.82 -6.68
CA VAL A 110 -19.99 -10.05 -5.52
C VAL A 110 -19.80 -8.57 -5.88
N LEU A 111 -19.28 -8.26 -7.07
CA LEU A 111 -19.13 -6.88 -7.57
C LEU A 111 -20.49 -6.20 -7.78
N VAL A 112 -21.49 -6.93 -8.28
CA VAL A 112 -22.88 -6.44 -8.40
C VAL A 112 -23.48 -6.21 -7.02
N ALA A 113 -23.37 -7.17 -6.10
CA ALA A 113 -23.93 -7.07 -4.75
C ALA A 113 -23.35 -5.89 -3.94
N ARG A 114 -22.07 -5.56 -4.16
CA ARG A 114 -21.42 -4.40 -3.52
C ARG A 114 -21.59 -3.09 -4.27
N LYS A 115 -22.34 -3.08 -5.39
CA LYS A 115 -22.53 -1.92 -6.29
C LYS A 115 -21.22 -1.34 -6.84
N GLU A 116 -20.14 -2.12 -6.83
CA GLU A 116 -18.81 -1.67 -7.29
C GLU A 116 -18.66 -1.68 -8.81
N HIS A 117 -19.59 -2.32 -9.52
CA HIS A 117 -19.65 -2.34 -10.98
C HIS A 117 -19.95 -0.97 -11.61
N LEU A 118 -20.36 0.03 -10.83
CA LEU A 118 -20.78 1.34 -11.33
C LEU A 118 -19.60 2.28 -11.58
N ASP A 119 -18.51 2.19 -10.81
CA ASP A 119 -17.42 3.18 -10.85
C ASP A 119 -16.00 2.59 -10.86
N GLY A 120 -15.10 3.27 -11.57
CA GLY A 120 -13.66 3.04 -11.54
C GLY A 120 -13.21 1.64 -11.95
N LEU A 121 -12.35 1.02 -11.13
CA LEU A 121 -11.79 -0.31 -11.39
C LEU A 121 -12.87 -1.40 -11.37
N GLY A 122 -13.91 -1.28 -10.54
CA GLY A 122 -14.96 -2.30 -10.44
C GLY A 122 -15.77 -2.42 -11.73
N ARG A 123 -16.02 -1.31 -12.43
CA ARG A 123 -16.64 -1.31 -13.77
C ARG A 123 -15.76 -1.99 -14.82
N LEU A 124 -14.45 -1.70 -14.81
CA LEU A 124 -13.51 -2.32 -15.74
C LEU A 124 -13.38 -3.82 -15.49
N LEU A 125 -13.24 -4.22 -14.22
CA LEU A 125 -13.12 -5.61 -13.83
C LEU A 125 -14.41 -6.38 -14.14
N TYR A 126 -15.58 -5.77 -13.90
CA TYR A 126 -16.86 -6.34 -14.29
C TYR A 126 -16.95 -6.56 -15.80
N LYS A 127 -16.61 -5.56 -16.63
CA LYS A 127 -16.60 -5.70 -18.09
C LYS A 127 -15.59 -6.74 -18.59
N TRP A 128 -14.44 -6.83 -17.95
CA TRP A 128 -13.43 -7.83 -18.30
C TRP A 128 -13.91 -9.24 -17.95
N LEU A 129 -14.52 -9.42 -16.77
CA LEU A 129 -15.15 -10.68 -16.38
C LEU A 129 -16.32 -11.04 -17.29
N ASP A 130 -17.14 -10.06 -17.69
CA ASP A 130 -18.26 -10.23 -18.63
C ASP A 130 -17.78 -10.70 -20.01
N ALA A 131 -16.71 -10.07 -20.51
CA ALA A 131 -16.08 -10.49 -21.76
C ALA A 131 -15.46 -11.90 -21.65
N GLN A 132 -14.87 -12.24 -20.49
CA GLN A 132 -14.29 -13.56 -20.25
C GLN A 132 -15.36 -14.65 -20.11
N ASP A 133 -16.49 -14.33 -19.47
CA ASP A 133 -17.66 -15.20 -19.35
C ASP A 133 -18.27 -15.48 -20.74
N ALA A 134 -18.52 -14.43 -21.52
CA ALA A 134 -19.01 -14.55 -22.89
C ALA A 134 -18.05 -15.34 -23.79
N TRP A 135 -16.74 -15.13 -23.65
CA TRP A 135 -15.73 -15.91 -24.34
C TRP A 135 -15.79 -17.40 -23.94
N SER A 136 -15.93 -17.70 -22.65
CA SER A 136 -16.02 -19.08 -22.17
C SER A 136 -17.28 -19.81 -22.66
N CYS A 137 -18.39 -19.08 -22.85
CA CYS A 137 -19.63 -19.61 -23.42
C CYS A 137 -19.50 -19.93 -24.92
N VAL A 138 -18.73 -19.14 -25.68
CA VAL A 138 -18.53 -19.37 -27.13
C VAL A 138 -17.52 -20.49 -27.40
N PHE A 139 -16.53 -20.67 -26.52
CA PHE A 139 -15.52 -21.74 -26.63
C PHE A 139 -15.96 -23.05 -25.97
N GLN A 140 -17.21 -23.15 -25.51
CA GLN A 140 -17.77 -24.39 -25.01
C GLN A 140 -17.81 -25.38 -26.19
N PRO A 141 -17.04 -26.47 -26.16
CA PRO A 141 -17.03 -27.38 -27.28
C PRO A 141 -18.38 -28.09 -27.35
N ASP A 142 -19.16 -27.83 -28.40
CA ASP A 142 -20.34 -28.61 -28.82
C ASP A 142 -19.99 -30.09 -29.19
N THR A 143 -18.78 -30.56 -28.87
CA THR A 143 -18.19 -31.77 -29.46
C THR A 143 -18.08 -32.95 -28.50
N LEU A 144 -18.83 -32.99 -27.39
CA LEU A 144 -18.78 -34.11 -26.44
C LEU A 144 -20.09 -34.89 -26.29
N GLU A 145 -21.11 -34.59 -27.10
CA GLU A 145 -22.29 -35.47 -27.28
C GLU A 145 -22.21 -36.31 -28.56
N ALA A 146 -21.07 -36.30 -29.28
CA ALA A 146 -20.89 -37.00 -30.55
C ALA A 146 -19.72 -38.01 -30.60
N ALA A 147 -19.20 -38.47 -29.46
CA ALA A 147 -18.16 -39.50 -29.41
C ALA A 147 -18.46 -40.57 -28.36
#